data_AF-A0A7X6CRZ1-F1
#
_entry.id   AF-A0A7X6CRZ1-F1
#
_cell.length_a   1.000
_cell.length_b   1.000
_cell.length_c   1.000
_cell.angle_alpha   90.00
_cell.angle_beta   90.00
_cell.angle_gamma   90.00
#
_symmetry.space_group_name_H-M   'P 1'
#
loop_
_entity.id
_entity.type
_entity.pdbx_description
1 polymer ?
#
loop_
_entity_poly.entity_id
_entity_poly.type
_entity_poly.pdbx_seq_one_letter_code
_entity_poly.pdbx_strand_id
1 'polypeptide(L)'
;MLLAKGTLKYFPLKGESNDAGWLILECDRDLSLYYCWFVQKHLGLRLQHPKFGSHISVVRGEVVKNICRWNAYQSQTIDFYYSNEIKTNIRYWWLTVCSPCLMSVRQELGLDVRPEYDFHVTIGVWI
;
A
#
# COMPACT_ATOMS: atom_id res chain seq x y z
N MET A 1 5.15 -6.65 -15.50
CA MET A 1 5.23 -6.12 -14.12
C MET A 1 6.68 -5.96 -13.72
N LEU A 2 6.99 -5.00 -12.85
CA LEU A 2 8.33 -4.67 -12.38
C LEU A 2 8.47 -5.09 -10.90
N LEU A 3 9.65 -5.57 -10.52
CA LEU A 3 9.95 -5.99 -9.16
C LEU A 3 10.45 -4.80 -8.31
N ALA A 4 9.93 -4.70 -7.09
CA ALA A 4 10.40 -3.76 -6.07
C ALA A 4 10.32 -4.40 -4.68
N LYS A 5 10.87 -3.68 -3.70
CA LYS A 5 10.94 -4.08 -2.30
C LYS A 5 10.34 -3.00 -1.43
N GLY A 6 9.82 -3.42 -0.29
CA GLY A 6 9.39 -2.52 0.76
C GLY A 6 9.47 -3.18 2.12
N THR A 7 9.30 -2.38 3.16
CA THR A 7 9.41 -2.79 4.55
C THR A 7 8.05 -2.70 5.24
N LEU A 8 7.65 -3.76 5.94
CA LEU A 8 6.39 -3.77 6.68
C LEU A 8 6.46 -2.85 7.90
N LYS A 9 5.45 -2.00 8.03
CA LYS A 9 5.25 -1.11 9.18
C LYS A 9 3.86 -1.31 9.77
N TYR A 10 3.84 -1.89 10.97
CA TYR A 10 2.64 -2.03 11.77
C TYR A 10 2.44 -0.78 12.62
N PHE A 11 1.21 -0.28 12.65
CA PHE A 11 0.82 0.77 13.58
C PHE A 11 0.17 0.13 14.82
N PRO A 12 0.19 0.80 15.99
CA PRO A 12 -0.52 0.30 17.16
C PRO A 12 -1.99 0.07 16.83
N LEU A 13 -2.53 -1.07 17.28
CA LEU A 13 -3.97 -1.29 17.27
C LEU A 13 -4.60 -0.20 18.15
N LYS A 14 -5.63 0.48 17.64
CA LYS A 14 -6.39 1.43 18.46
C LYS A 14 -7.53 0.66 19.11
N GLY A 15 -7.55 0.58 20.45
CA GLY A 15 -8.60 -0.17 21.15
C GLY A 15 -9.01 0.41 22.50
N GLU A 16 -10.34 0.57 22.66
CA GLU A 16 -11.03 0.03 23.84
C GLU A 16 -11.95 -1.17 23.48
N SER A 17 -12.26 -1.44 22.19
CA SER A 17 -13.20 -2.53 21.83
C SER A 17 -13.10 -3.20 20.44
N ASN A 18 -12.26 -2.75 19.48
CA ASN A 18 -12.38 -3.23 18.09
C ASN A 18 -11.09 -3.62 17.34
N ASP A 19 -9.95 -3.81 18.01
CA ASP A 19 -8.68 -4.34 17.43
C ASP A 19 -8.37 -3.89 15.98
N ALA A 20 -8.66 -2.62 15.70
CA ALA A 20 -8.59 -2.07 14.35
C ALA A 20 -7.14 -1.63 14.08
N GLY A 21 -6.56 -2.18 13.01
CA GLY A 21 -5.15 -2.04 12.71
C GLY A 21 -4.88 -1.25 11.44
N TRP A 22 -3.70 -0.62 11.39
CA TRP A 22 -3.11 -0.14 10.15
C TRP A 22 -1.79 -0.88 9.92
N LEU A 23 -1.62 -1.40 8.72
CA LEU A 23 -0.39 -2.05 8.27
C LEU A 23 -0.11 -1.59 6.85
N ILE A 24 1.10 -1.11 6.61
CA ILE A 24 1.56 -0.71 5.28
C ILE A 24 2.85 -1.45 4.94
N LEU A 25 3.09 -1.61 3.64
CA LEU A 25 4.42 -1.86 3.10
C LEU A 25 4.97 -0.52 2.61
N GLU A 26 5.94 0.05 3.32
CA GLU A 26 6.64 1.25 2.87
C GLU A 26 7.62 0.85 1.76
N CYS A 27 7.50 1.45 0.57
CA CYS A 27 8.32 1.07 -0.58
C CYS A 27 9.71 1.71 -0.47
N ASP A 28 10.77 0.94 -0.75
CA ASP A 28 12.16 1.43 -0.63
C ASP A 28 12.49 2.53 -1.66
N ARG A 29 11.72 2.59 -2.75
CA ARG A 29 11.83 3.61 -3.79
C ARG A 29 10.59 4.47 -3.75
N ASP A 30 10.78 5.78 -3.87
CA ASP A 30 9.67 6.71 -4.01
C ASP A 30 9.11 6.67 -5.45
N LEU A 31 8.41 5.59 -5.76
CA LEU A 31 7.69 5.38 -7.01
C LEU A 31 6.70 6.53 -7.28
N SER A 32 6.01 7.00 -6.24
CA SER A 32 5.08 8.13 -6.31
C SER A 32 5.75 9.40 -6.82
N LEU A 33 6.98 9.72 -6.41
CA LEU A 33 7.71 10.87 -6.95
C LEU A 33 8.02 10.71 -8.43
N TYR A 34 8.56 9.57 -8.85
CA TYR A 34 8.89 9.31 -10.26
C TYR A 34 7.65 9.40 -11.14
N TYR A 35 6.55 8.76 -10.75
CA TYR A 35 5.33 8.76 -11.53
C TYR A 35 4.57 10.09 -11.47
N CYS A 36 4.66 10.86 -10.36
CA CYS A 36 4.18 12.25 -10.32
C CYS A 36 4.88 13.10 -11.37
N TRP A 37 6.21 13.01 -11.45
CA TRP A 37 6.99 13.71 -12.47
C TRP A 37 6.60 13.25 -13.88
N PHE A 38 6.41 11.95 -14.09
CA PHE A 38 6.00 11.40 -15.38
C PHE A 38 4.64 11.96 -15.83
N VAL A 39 3.65 11.96 -14.95
CA VAL A 39 2.31 12.53 -15.22
C VAL A 39 2.40 14.02 -15.53
N GLN A 40 3.18 14.78 -14.75
CA GLN A 40 3.38 16.20 -15.01
C GLN A 40 4.04 16.44 -16.37
N LYS A 41 5.06 15.65 -16.72
CA LYS A 41 5.83 15.84 -17.95
C LYS A 41 5.01 15.51 -19.21
N HIS A 42 4.18 14.48 -19.16
CA HIS A 42 3.45 13.98 -20.32
C HIS A 42 2.01 14.49 -20.43
N LEU A 43 1.36 14.81 -19.31
CA LEU A 43 -0.04 15.25 -19.27
C LEU A 43 -0.20 16.70 -18.79
N GLY A 44 0.86 17.35 -18.31
CA GLY A 44 0.79 18.71 -17.76
C GLY A 44 0.06 18.80 -16.41
N LEU A 45 -0.30 17.66 -15.80
CA LEU A 45 -1.05 17.61 -14.56
C LEU A 45 -0.10 17.52 -13.36
N ARG A 46 -0.25 18.43 -12.39
CA ARG A 46 0.47 18.38 -11.13
C ARG A 46 -0.36 17.63 -10.09
N LEU A 47 0.11 16.46 -9.69
CA LEU A 47 -0.53 15.67 -8.64
C LEU A 47 0.01 16.07 -7.27
N GLN A 48 -0.87 16.08 -6.27
CA GLN A 48 -0.50 16.14 -4.86
C GLN A 48 0.09 14.79 -4.44
N HIS A 49 1.33 14.83 -3.98
CA HIS A 49 2.06 13.65 -3.53
C HIS A 49 1.48 13.07 -2.22
N PRO A 50 1.44 11.74 -2.03
CA PRO A 50 1.06 11.12 -0.78
C PRO A 50 1.94 11.58 0.38
N LYS A 51 1.33 11.87 1.54
CA LYS A 51 2.03 12.36 2.73
C LYS A 51 3.06 11.34 3.28
N PHE A 52 2.79 10.06 3.12
CA PHE A 52 3.63 8.97 3.64
C PHE A 52 4.61 8.41 2.60
N GLY A 53 4.80 9.11 1.47
CA GLY A 53 5.55 8.58 0.35
C GLY A 53 4.90 7.35 -0.29
N SER A 54 5.70 6.60 -1.05
CA SER A 54 5.26 5.36 -1.69
C SER A 54 5.00 4.27 -0.67
N HIS A 55 3.75 3.81 -0.61
CA HIS A 55 3.37 2.71 0.25
C HIS A 55 2.22 1.92 -0.35
N ILE A 56 2.08 0.68 0.10
CA ILE A 56 0.95 -0.19 -0.18
C ILE A 56 0.22 -0.41 1.13
N SER A 57 -1.06 -0.07 1.21
CA SER A 57 -1.83 -0.40 2.41
C SER A 57 -2.16 -1.90 2.40
N VAL A 58 -1.69 -2.60 3.42
CA VAL A 58 -1.95 -4.03 3.62
C VAL A 58 -3.18 -4.23 4.49
N VAL A 59 -3.37 -3.39 5.51
CA VAL A 59 -4.56 -3.35 6.38
C VAL A 59 -4.95 -1.88 6.57
N ARG A 60 -6.24 -1.55 6.34
CA ARG A 60 -6.74 -0.16 6.37
C ARG A 60 -7.85 0.05 7.40
N GLY A 61 -7.48 0.04 8.68
CA GLY A 61 -8.45 0.21 9.76
C GLY A 61 -9.41 -0.97 9.91
N GLU A 62 -9.07 -2.12 9.35
CA GLU A 62 -9.87 -3.34 9.45
C GLU A 62 -9.66 -3.98 10.83
N VAL A 63 -10.70 -4.68 11.31
CA VAL A 63 -10.66 -5.45 12.56
C VAL A 63 -9.83 -6.72 12.34
N VAL A 64 -8.69 -6.81 13.02
CA VAL A 64 -7.80 -7.97 12.95
C VAL A 64 -8.38 -9.11 13.77
N LYS A 65 -8.70 -10.24 13.14
CA LYS A 65 -9.30 -11.39 13.84
C LYS A 65 -8.27 -12.21 14.61
N ASN A 66 -7.02 -12.22 14.14
CA ASN A 66 -5.93 -12.97 14.77
C ASN A 66 -4.86 -12.03 15.36
N ILE A 67 -5.17 -11.47 16.53
CA ILE A 67 -4.34 -10.47 17.22
C ILE A 67 -2.97 -11.05 17.61
N CYS A 68 -2.89 -12.35 17.91
CA CYS A 68 -1.63 -13.03 18.22
C CYS A 68 -0.63 -13.01 17.06
N ARG A 69 -1.10 -12.80 15.82
CA ARG A 69 -0.27 -12.62 14.62
C ARG A 69 -0.01 -11.16 14.29
N TRP A 70 -0.61 -10.21 15.00
CA TRP A 70 -0.31 -8.79 14.82
C TRP A 70 1.16 -8.54 15.12
N ASN A 71 1.82 -7.75 14.26
CA ASN A 71 3.23 -7.39 14.38
C ASN A 71 4.25 -8.54 14.21
N ALA A 72 3.82 -9.74 13.79
CA ALA A 72 4.71 -10.90 13.63
C ALA A 72 5.84 -10.70 12.61
N TYR A 73 5.62 -9.83 11.62
CA TYR A 73 6.56 -9.55 10.52
C TYR A 73 7.07 -8.09 10.54
N GLN A 74 7.11 -7.46 11.71
CA GLN A 74 7.59 -6.08 11.86
C GLN A 74 8.96 -5.88 11.22
N SER A 75 9.10 -4.80 10.44
CA SER A 75 10.35 -4.44 9.77
C SER A 75 10.88 -5.48 8.79
N GLN A 76 10.09 -6.49 8.40
CA GLN A 76 10.51 -7.42 7.36
C GLN A 76 10.38 -6.79 5.98
N THR A 77 11.37 -7.07 5.14
CA THR A 77 11.39 -6.67 3.74
C THR A 77 10.63 -7.69 2.91
N ILE A 78 9.68 -7.21 2.10
CA ILE A 78 8.87 -8.05 1.20
C ILE A 78 9.05 -7.57 -0.23
N ASP A 79 9.21 -8.55 -1.12
CA ASP A 79 9.17 -8.35 -2.56
C ASP A 79 7.72 -8.17 -3.05
N PHE A 80 7.52 -7.22 -3.96
CA PHE A 80 6.25 -7.02 -4.63
C PHE A 80 6.44 -6.69 -6.10
N TYR A 81 5.42 -7.00 -6.89
CA TYR A 81 5.35 -6.65 -8.29
C TYR A 81 4.38 -5.50 -8.50
N TYR A 82 4.72 -4.54 -9.35
CA TYR A 82 3.83 -3.46 -9.74
C TYR A 82 3.71 -3.34 -11.26
N SER A 83 2.57 -2.82 -11.71
CA SER A 83 2.34 -2.50 -13.13
C SER A 83 3.05 -1.20 -13.50
N ASN A 84 3.55 -1.11 -14.74
CA ASN A 84 4.01 0.14 -15.33
C ASN A 84 2.87 0.97 -15.95
N GLU A 85 1.65 0.43 -15.97
CA GLU A 85 0.45 1.14 -16.40
C GLU A 85 -0.12 1.98 -15.26
N ILE A 86 -0.27 3.28 -15.52
CA ILE A 86 -0.92 4.21 -14.61
C ILE A 86 -2.44 4.02 -14.72
N LYS A 87 -3.09 3.78 -13.58
CA LYS A 87 -4.55 3.76 -13.46
C LYS A 87 -5.03 5.06 -12.80
N THR A 88 -6.23 5.49 -13.18
CA THR A 88 -6.83 6.68 -12.61
C THR A 88 -8.36 6.63 -12.66
N ASN A 89 -8.99 7.30 -11.71
CA ASN A 89 -10.42 7.68 -11.75
C ASN A 89 -10.57 9.21 -11.85
N ILE A 90 -9.64 9.87 -12.55
CA ILE A 90 -9.48 11.32 -12.69
C ILE A 90 -8.90 11.96 -11.42
N ARG A 91 -9.47 11.66 -10.25
CA ARG A 91 -9.03 12.24 -8.97
C ARG A 91 -7.80 11.54 -8.40
N TYR A 92 -7.81 10.22 -8.34
CA TYR A 92 -6.71 9.41 -7.80
C TYR A 92 -5.92 8.78 -8.93
N TRP A 93 -4.61 8.68 -8.75
CA TRP A 93 -3.67 8.09 -9.70
C TRP A 93 -2.83 7.05 -8.98
N TRP A 94 -2.75 5.84 -9.51
CA TRP A 94 -2.08 4.72 -8.83
C TRP A 94 -1.49 3.69 -9.80
N LEU A 95 -0.64 2.82 -9.26
CA LEU A 95 -0.12 1.63 -9.91
C LEU A 95 -0.68 0.40 -9.23
N THR A 96 -1.18 -0.56 -10.01
CA THR A 96 -1.62 -1.85 -9.48
C THR A 96 -0.43 -2.64 -8.96
N VAL A 97 -0.62 -3.31 -7.82
CA VAL A 97 0.38 -4.15 -7.16
C VAL A 97 -0.12 -5.58 -7.02
N CYS A 98 0.80 -6.53 -7.14
CA CYS A 98 0.60 -7.93 -6.82
C CYS A 98 1.72 -8.38 -5.86
N SER A 99 1.34 -8.96 -4.72
CA SER A 99 2.28 -9.59 -3.80
C SER A 99 1.59 -10.77 -3.10
N PRO A 100 1.93 -12.01 -3.47
CA PRO A 100 1.45 -13.19 -2.75
C PRO A 100 1.78 -13.15 -1.26
N CYS A 101 2.96 -12.62 -0.90
CA CYS A 101 3.36 -12.47 0.49
C CYS A 101 2.39 -11.57 1.28
N LEU A 102 1.98 -10.43 0.72
CA LEU A 102 1.00 -9.55 1.38
C LEU A 102 -0.38 -10.21 1.51
N MET A 103 -0.78 -11.04 0.54
CA MET A 103 -2.01 -11.84 0.62
C MET A 103 -1.94 -12.85 1.77
N SER A 104 -0.82 -13.54 1.93
CA SER A 104 -0.59 -14.47 3.05
C SER A 104 -0.61 -13.75 4.40
N VAL A 105 0.01 -12.58 4.51
CA VAL A 105 -0.05 -11.76 5.74
C VAL A 105 -1.50 -11.42 6.08
N ARG A 106 -2.33 -10.99 5.11
CA ARG A 106 -3.76 -10.73 5.36
C ARG A 106 -4.51 -11.99 5.81
N GLN A 107 -4.25 -13.12 5.18
CA GLN A 107 -4.84 -14.41 5.55
C GLN A 107 -4.50 -14.80 6.99
N GLU A 108 -3.24 -14.67 7.42
CA GLU A 108 -2.80 -14.98 8.78
C GLU A 108 -3.46 -14.09 9.84
N LEU A 109 -3.75 -12.83 9.48
CA LEU A 109 -4.49 -11.89 10.32
C LEU A 109 -6.01 -12.16 10.36
N GLY A 110 -6.49 -13.13 9.59
CA GLY A 110 -7.90 -13.49 9.48
C GLY A 110 -8.74 -12.53 8.61
N LEU A 111 -8.07 -11.77 7.73
CA LEU A 111 -8.68 -10.86 6.79
C LEU A 111 -8.83 -11.53 5.41
N ASP A 112 -9.68 -10.96 4.55
CA ASP A 112 -9.75 -11.40 3.16
C ASP A 112 -8.41 -11.20 2.46
N VAL A 113 -7.96 -12.19 1.69
CA VAL A 113 -6.64 -12.17 1.02
C VAL A 113 -6.43 -10.94 0.13
N ARG A 114 -7.51 -10.40 -0.44
CA ARG A 114 -7.51 -9.14 -1.18
C ARG A 114 -8.25 -8.08 -0.35
N PRO A 115 -7.66 -6.90 -0.18
CA PRO A 115 -8.37 -5.79 0.44
C PRO A 115 -9.47 -5.25 -0.49
N GLU A 116 -10.44 -4.51 0.06
CA GLU A 116 -11.56 -3.88 -0.68
C GLU A 116 -11.08 -3.10 -1.92
N TYR A 117 -10.02 -2.32 -1.76
CA TYR A 117 -9.28 -1.71 -2.86
C TYR A 117 -8.01 -2.50 -3.08
N ASP A 118 -7.94 -3.31 -4.15
CA ASP A 118 -6.77 -4.13 -4.52
C ASP A 118 -5.44 -3.44 -4.21
N PHE A 119 -4.38 -4.21 -3.93
CA PHE A 119 -3.09 -3.62 -3.62
C PHE A 119 -2.64 -2.64 -4.71
N HIS A 120 -2.23 -1.45 -4.28
CA HIS A 120 -1.78 -0.38 -5.16
C HIS A 120 -0.79 0.52 -4.44
N VAL A 121 0.06 1.17 -5.24
CA VAL A 121 0.82 2.35 -4.81
C VAL A 121 0.13 3.58 -5.37
N THR A 122 -0.34 4.45 -4.50
CA THR A 122 -0.88 5.75 -4.91
C THR A 122 0.27 6.63 -5.42
N ILE A 123 0.16 7.11 -6.64
CA ILE A 123 1.11 8.05 -7.25
C ILE A 123 0.83 9.44 -6.69
N GLY A 124 -0.44 9.86 -6.70
CA GLY A 124 -0.87 11.15 -6.22
C GLY A 124 -2.35 11.40 -6.45
N VAL A 125 -2.81 12.55 -5.98
CA VAL A 125 -4.20 13.01 -6.09
C VAL A 125 -4.22 14.29 -6.90
N TRP A 126 -5.08 14.38 -7.90
CA TRP A 126 -5.34 15.64 -8.59
C TRP A 126 -6.32 16.46 -7.74
N ILE A 127 -5.89 17.67 -7.39
CA ILE A 127 -6.62 18.64 -6.57
C ILE A 127 -6.93 19.91 -7.35
#